data_AF-A0A4Q5LEF2-F1
#
_entry.id   AF-A0A4Q5LEF2-F1
#
_cell.length_a   1.000
_cell.length_b   1.000
_cell.length_c   1.000
_cell.angle_alpha   90.00
_cell.angle_beta   90.00
_cell.angle_gamma   90.00
#
_symmetry.space_group_name_H-M   'P 1'
#
loop_
_entity.id
_entity.type
_entity.pdbx_description
1 polymer ?
#
loop_
_entity_poly.entity_id
_entity_poly.type
_entity_poly.pdbx_seq_one_letter_code
_entity_poly.pdbx_strand_id
1 'polypeptide(L)'
;MKPVLLPLSLVAFSWLASPQTAAAQTTTKPKTTTKASEPILTTPKSLERDLDVFSTWVNERIGQAESTVRRELPRIKDDFERQSRRLDSAVDSLSSTSKREYTTQKVRYQKWASKQDSIDAVTRRPATAVDAQRRLLNENVVISSARATELPDLYGRLLEHTRDNRRQWSQADWSSASAVLEKLNVRYEQVREQLSLDDRVRVRSLQAEFRTLEKARDVKDIVNEK
;
A
#
# COMPACT_ATOMS: atom_id res chain seq x y z
N MET A 1 6.33 35.30 -40.37
CA MET A 1 7.38 35.97 -39.57
C MET A 1 8.01 34.93 -38.64
N LYS A 2 9.33 34.71 -38.82
CA LYS A 2 10.36 34.20 -37.89
C LYS A 2 10.10 32.91 -37.05
N PRO A 3 10.88 31.83 -37.28
CA PRO A 3 11.02 30.72 -36.34
C PRO A 3 12.04 31.06 -35.24
N VAL A 4 11.81 30.59 -34.00
CA VAL A 4 12.78 30.73 -32.89
C VAL A 4 13.31 29.37 -32.49
N LEU A 5 14.63 29.35 -32.40
CA LEU A 5 15.57 28.24 -32.33
C LEU A 5 15.72 27.64 -30.92
N LEU A 6 16.00 26.33 -30.92
CA LEU A 6 16.78 25.61 -29.90
C LEU A 6 18.18 26.24 -29.70
N PRO A 7 18.77 26.07 -28.51
CA PRO A 7 20.20 25.80 -28.46
C PRO A 7 20.55 24.52 -27.68
N LEU A 8 21.25 23.65 -28.41
CA LEU A 8 22.26 22.71 -27.96
C LEU A 8 23.37 23.44 -27.19
N SER A 9 23.88 22.88 -26.09
CA SER A 9 25.25 23.07 -25.58
C SER A 9 25.46 22.16 -24.38
N LEU A 10 26.64 21.67 -24.01
CA LEU A 10 27.86 21.21 -24.68
C LEU A 10 28.66 20.61 -23.52
N VAL A 11 29.28 19.45 -23.73
CA VAL A 11 30.05 18.68 -22.75
C VAL A 11 31.26 19.49 -22.24
N ALA A 12 31.55 19.41 -20.95
CA ALA A 12 32.89 19.70 -20.41
C ALA A 12 33.33 18.53 -19.52
N PHE A 13 34.17 17.69 -20.11
CA PHE A 13 34.89 16.59 -19.47
C PHE A 13 36.25 17.17 -19.05
N SER A 14 36.54 17.23 -17.75
CA SER A 14 37.86 17.64 -17.26
C SER A 14 38.49 16.50 -16.47
N TRP A 15 39.44 15.86 -17.15
CA TRP A 15 40.46 14.98 -16.60
C TRP A 15 41.37 15.74 -15.62
N LEU A 16 41.78 15.05 -14.54
CA LEU A 16 43.03 15.29 -13.85
C LEU A 16 43.69 13.93 -13.59
N ALA A 17 44.84 13.74 -14.22
CA ALA A 17 45.76 12.61 -14.07
C ALA A 17 47.00 13.08 -13.28
N SER A 18 47.46 12.34 -12.27
CA SER A 18 48.74 11.58 -12.23
C SER A 18 49.42 11.81 -10.85
N PRO A 19 50.48 11.06 -10.40
CA PRO A 19 51.19 9.93 -11.01
C PRO A 19 51.38 8.69 -10.08
N GLN A 20 52.05 7.71 -10.67
CA GLN A 20 52.47 6.38 -10.20
C GLN A 20 53.56 6.39 -9.11
N THR A 21 53.58 5.30 -8.31
CA THR A 21 54.83 4.61 -7.97
C THR A 21 54.63 3.10 -8.05
N ALA A 22 55.45 2.47 -8.88
CA ALA A 22 55.52 1.03 -9.09
C ALA A 22 56.32 0.34 -7.98
N ALA A 23 55.96 -0.91 -7.65
CA ALA A 23 56.95 -1.97 -7.39
C ALA A 23 56.31 -3.37 -7.38
N ALA A 24 57.06 -4.28 -8.02
CA ALA A 24 57.13 -5.73 -7.83
C ALA A 24 56.10 -6.66 -8.54
N GLN A 25 56.72 -7.50 -9.36
CA GLN A 25 56.24 -8.53 -10.25
C GLN A 25 55.74 -9.78 -9.49
N THR A 26 54.85 -10.56 -10.09
CA THR A 26 55.18 -11.93 -10.53
C THR A 26 54.03 -12.58 -11.29
N THR A 27 54.38 -13.08 -12.46
CA THR A 27 53.61 -13.95 -13.34
C THR A 27 53.35 -15.32 -12.71
N THR A 28 52.11 -15.81 -12.75
CA THR A 28 51.81 -17.25 -12.91
C THR A 28 50.53 -17.48 -13.73
N LYS A 29 50.58 -18.48 -14.61
CA LYS A 29 49.56 -18.91 -15.59
C LYS A 29 48.21 -19.32 -14.97
N PRO A 30 47.09 -19.23 -15.71
CA PRO A 30 45.84 -19.86 -15.31
C PRO A 30 45.89 -21.37 -15.58
N LYS A 31 45.70 -22.19 -14.54
CA LYS A 31 45.39 -23.61 -14.66
C LYS A 31 43.93 -23.81 -14.30
N THR A 32 43.15 -24.22 -15.30
CA THR A 32 41.80 -24.76 -15.19
C THR A 32 41.80 -25.91 -14.17
N THR A 33 40.98 -25.83 -13.13
CA THR A 33 40.56 -27.01 -12.34
C THR A 33 39.19 -26.73 -11.73
N THR A 34 38.20 -27.41 -12.31
CA THR A 34 36.90 -27.72 -11.73
C THR A 34 37.04 -28.11 -10.26
N LYS A 35 36.45 -27.34 -9.33
CA LYS A 35 36.32 -27.73 -7.93
C LYS A 35 34.85 -27.86 -7.59
N ALA A 36 34.51 -29.07 -7.13
CA ALA A 36 33.20 -29.53 -6.72
C ALA A 36 32.50 -28.59 -5.74
N SER A 37 31.19 -28.48 -5.87
CA SER A 37 30.29 -27.85 -4.90
C SER A 37 30.36 -28.60 -3.57
N GLU A 38 31.08 -28.06 -2.59
CA GLU A 38 30.92 -28.45 -1.19
C GLU A 38 29.57 -27.94 -0.66
N PRO A 39 28.85 -28.72 0.16
CA PRO A 39 27.65 -28.24 0.82
C PRO A 39 28.06 -27.14 1.81
N ILE A 40 27.53 -25.94 1.61
CA ILE A 40 27.79 -24.79 2.48
C ILE A 40 27.16 -25.12 3.84
N LEU A 41 27.98 -25.54 4.81
CA LEU A 41 27.54 -25.62 6.20
C LEU A 41 27.35 -24.19 6.72
N THR A 42 26.10 -23.73 6.78
CA THR A 42 25.73 -22.42 7.31
C THR A 42 26.04 -22.41 8.80
N THR A 43 27.11 -21.70 9.21
CA THR A 43 27.41 -21.52 10.63
C THR A 43 26.41 -20.55 11.27
N PRO A 44 26.09 -20.69 12.57
CA PRO A 44 25.16 -19.78 13.27
C PRO A 44 25.50 -18.30 13.04
N LYS A 45 26.79 -17.95 13.14
CA LYS A 45 27.31 -16.59 12.91
C LYS A 45 27.06 -16.05 11.50
N SER A 46 27.01 -16.92 10.49
CA SER A 46 26.60 -16.51 9.14
C SER A 46 25.10 -16.23 9.07
N LEU A 47 24.31 -17.00 9.80
CA LEU A 47 22.86 -16.90 9.82
C LEU A 47 22.38 -15.66 10.59
N GLU A 48 23.06 -15.30 11.69
CA GLU A 48 22.81 -14.02 12.38
C GLU A 48 23.11 -12.82 11.48
N ARG A 49 24.16 -12.89 10.66
CA ARG A 49 24.48 -11.84 9.68
C ARG A 49 23.42 -11.75 8.59
N ASP A 50 22.94 -12.89 8.09
CA ASP A 50 21.88 -12.94 7.08
C ASP A 50 20.57 -12.33 7.63
N LEU A 51 20.26 -12.58 8.91
CA LEU A 51 19.10 -11.98 9.59
C LEU A 51 19.23 -10.46 9.76
N ASP A 52 20.43 -9.96 10.09
CA ASP A 52 20.69 -8.53 10.21
C ASP A 52 20.46 -7.83 8.86
N VAL A 53 21.07 -8.37 7.79
CA VAL A 53 20.88 -7.87 6.42
C VAL A 53 19.40 -7.89 6.02
N PHE A 54 18.69 -8.97 6.35
CA PHE A 54 17.25 -9.08 6.09
C PHE A 54 16.45 -8.02 6.87
N SER A 55 16.75 -7.82 8.15
CA SER A 55 16.06 -6.85 9.00
C SER A 55 16.27 -5.42 8.50
N THR A 56 17.51 -5.05 8.16
CA THR A 56 17.84 -3.75 7.54
C THR A 56 17.09 -3.56 6.23
N TRP A 57 17.09 -4.58 5.37
CA TRP A 57 16.38 -4.54 4.09
C TRP A 57 14.87 -4.36 4.26
N VAL A 58 14.23 -5.09 5.19
CA VAL A 58 12.79 -4.94 5.49
C VAL A 58 12.49 -3.52 5.98
N ASN A 59 13.33 -2.98 6.88
CA ASN A 59 13.16 -1.62 7.41
C ASN A 59 13.30 -0.56 6.32
N GLU A 60 14.27 -0.70 5.43
CA GLU A 60 14.46 0.19 4.28
C GLU A 60 13.25 0.16 3.35
N ARG A 61 12.76 -1.04 3.00
CA ARG A 61 11.61 -1.19 2.09
C ARG A 61 10.31 -0.63 2.67
N ILE A 62 10.08 -0.81 3.97
CA ILE A 62 8.90 -0.25 4.65
C ILE A 62 8.96 1.29 4.70
N GLY A 63 10.15 1.88 4.86
CA GLY A 63 10.34 3.34 4.89
C GLY A 63 10.46 4.02 3.52
N GLN A 64 10.48 3.25 2.43
CA GLN A 64 10.70 3.76 1.09
C GLN A 64 9.47 4.51 0.55
N ALA A 65 9.70 5.57 -0.25
CA ALA A 65 8.64 6.36 -0.84
C ALA A 65 7.68 5.52 -1.70
N GLU A 66 6.37 5.76 -1.56
CA GLU A 66 5.31 4.96 -2.19
C GLU A 66 5.43 4.87 -3.72
N SER A 67 5.88 5.93 -4.38
CA SER A 67 6.03 5.97 -5.84
C SER A 67 7.07 4.98 -6.35
N THR A 68 8.16 4.79 -5.61
CA THR A 68 9.21 3.81 -5.93
C THR A 68 8.75 2.39 -5.58
N VAL A 69 8.07 2.24 -4.45
CA VAL A 69 7.52 0.95 -4.00
C VAL A 69 6.54 0.38 -5.03
N ARG A 70 5.62 1.19 -5.57
CA ARG A 70 4.64 0.71 -6.57
C ARG A 70 5.29 0.16 -7.83
N ARG A 71 6.36 0.80 -8.31
CA ARG A 71 7.06 0.38 -9.52
C ARG A 71 7.78 -0.96 -9.33
N GLU A 72 8.35 -1.15 -8.15
CA GLU A 72 9.23 -2.28 -7.86
C GLU A 72 8.55 -3.39 -7.04
N LEU A 73 7.25 -3.27 -6.71
CA LEU A 73 6.56 -4.18 -5.80
C LEU A 73 6.71 -5.67 -6.17
N PRO A 74 6.57 -6.10 -7.44
CA PRO A 74 6.81 -7.50 -7.81
C PRO A 74 8.24 -7.95 -7.50
N ARG A 75 9.23 -7.10 -7.82
CA ARG A 75 10.64 -7.38 -7.55
C ARG A 75 10.93 -7.45 -6.06
N ILE A 76 10.32 -6.56 -5.26
CA ILE A 76 10.45 -6.54 -3.80
C ILE A 76 9.84 -7.81 -3.17
N LYS A 77 8.74 -8.33 -3.72
CA LYS A 77 8.15 -9.62 -3.29
C LYS A 77 9.07 -10.79 -3.62
N ASP A 78 9.60 -10.81 -4.83
CA ASP A 78 10.55 -11.84 -5.24
C ASP A 78 11.83 -11.82 -4.39
N ASP A 79 12.34 -10.63 -4.04
CA ASP A 79 13.49 -10.45 -3.16
C ASP A 79 13.19 -10.94 -1.73
N PHE A 80 12.01 -10.60 -1.20
CA PHE A 80 11.56 -11.10 0.10
C PHE A 80 11.51 -12.63 0.13
N GLU A 81 10.87 -13.26 -0.87
CA GLU A 81 10.77 -14.72 -0.98
C GLU A 81 12.14 -15.39 -1.10
N ARG A 82 13.07 -14.80 -1.84
CA ARG A 82 14.45 -15.32 -1.93
C ARG A 82 15.17 -15.26 -0.59
N GLN A 83 15.11 -14.13 0.11
CA GLN A 83 15.80 -13.93 1.38
C GLN A 83 15.16 -14.73 2.51
N SER A 84 13.83 -14.81 2.54
CA SER A 84 13.07 -15.53 3.57
C SER A 84 13.31 -17.04 3.49
N ARG A 85 13.37 -17.64 2.29
CA ARG A 85 13.60 -19.09 2.10
C ARG A 85 14.86 -19.61 2.79
N ARG A 86 15.95 -18.84 2.72
CA ARG A 86 17.22 -19.23 3.35
C ARG A 86 17.10 -19.22 4.88
N LEU A 87 16.49 -18.17 5.44
CA LEU A 87 16.24 -18.06 6.87
C LEU A 87 15.22 -19.09 7.36
N ASP A 88 14.19 -19.40 6.57
CA ASP A 88 13.19 -20.43 6.86
C ASP A 88 13.83 -21.83 6.94
N SER A 89 14.72 -22.16 6.00
CA SER A 89 15.39 -23.48 5.96
C SER A 89 16.33 -23.73 7.14
N ALA A 90 16.78 -22.67 7.81
CA ALA A 90 17.74 -22.74 8.90
C ALA A 90 17.18 -22.16 10.21
N VAL A 91 15.87 -21.92 10.27
CA VAL A 91 15.21 -21.27 11.41
C VAL A 91 15.42 -22.04 12.71
N ASP A 92 15.59 -23.36 12.64
CA ASP A 92 15.82 -24.20 13.81
C ASP A 92 17.18 -24.00 14.45
N SER A 93 18.18 -23.63 13.64
CA SER A 93 19.54 -23.33 14.08
C SER A 93 19.74 -21.91 14.61
N LEU A 94 18.73 -21.04 14.47
CA LEU A 94 18.76 -19.69 15.04
C LEU A 94 18.59 -19.70 16.56
N SER A 95 19.21 -18.71 17.22
CA SER A 95 18.92 -18.43 18.62
C SER A 95 17.44 -18.07 18.83
N SER A 96 16.92 -18.28 20.04
CA SER A 96 15.53 -17.94 20.38
C SER A 96 15.19 -16.45 20.22
N THR A 97 16.19 -15.58 20.37
CA THR A 97 16.08 -14.14 20.09
C THR A 97 15.98 -13.90 18.59
N SER A 98 16.87 -14.50 17.81
CA SER A 98 16.89 -14.37 16.35
C SER A 98 15.62 -14.90 15.68
N LYS A 99 15.02 -15.99 16.17
CA LYS A 99 13.72 -16.50 15.67
C LYS A 99 12.58 -15.49 15.88
N ARG A 100 12.56 -14.82 17.04
CA ARG A 100 11.55 -13.80 17.37
C ARG A 100 11.70 -12.56 16.49
N GLU A 101 12.93 -12.11 16.28
CA GLU A 101 13.24 -11.00 15.39
C GLU A 101 12.83 -11.33 13.95
N TYR A 102 13.23 -12.50 13.44
CA TYR A 102 12.85 -12.97 12.11
C TYR A 102 11.33 -12.98 11.91
N THR A 103 10.59 -13.56 12.86
CA THR A 103 9.12 -13.63 12.81
C THR A 103 8.49 -12.24 12.82
N THR A 104 9.00 -11.34 13.66
CA THR A 104 8.54 -9.93 13.72
C THR A 104 8.71 -9.25 12.38
N GLN A 105 9.89 -9.38 11.76
CA GLN A 105 10.19 -8.74 10.48
C GLN A 105 9.37 -9.35 9.33
N LYS A 106 9.16 -10.68 9.34
CA LYS A 106 8.31 -11.37 8.36
C LYS A 106 6.86 -10.85 8.40
N VAL A 107 6.29 -10.73 9.61
CA VAL A 107 4.92 -10.20 9.80
C VAL A 107 4.82 -8.74 9.38
N ARG A 108 5.80 -7.90 9.76
CA ARG A 108 5.82 -6.48 9.38
C ARG A 108 5.85 -6.31 7.86
N TYR A 109 6.69 -7.05 7.17
CA TYR A 109 6.74 -7.04 5.71
C TYR A 109 5.40 -7.49 5.10
N GLN A 110 4.83 -8.61 5.55
CA GLN A 110 3.57 -9.14 5.01
C GLN A 110 2.41 -8.15 5.17
N LYS A 111 2.31 -7.49 6.32
CA LYS A 111 1.32 -6.42 6.56
C LYS A 111 1.54 -5.23 5.62
N TRP A 112 2.78 -4.79 5.46
CA TRP A 112 3.13 -3.72 4.53
C TRP A 112 2.81 -4.09 3.07
N ALA A 113 3.20 -5.28 2.62
CA ALA A 113 2.98 -5.74 1.25
C ALA A 113 1.49 -5.87 0.92
N SER A 114 0.69 -6.39 1.87
CA SER A 114 -0.77 -6.48 1.72
C SER A 114 -1.42 -5.10 1.63
N LYS A 115 -0.92 -4.13 2.41
CA LYS A 115 -1.36 -2.73 2.32
C LYS A 115 -1.00 -2.15 0.95
N GLN A 116 0.20 -2.39 0.43
CA GLN A 116 0.60 -1.94 -0.90
C GLN A 116 -0.25 -2.55 -2.01
N ASP A 117 -0.57 -3.85 -1.93
CA ASP A 117 -1.48 -4.51 -2.88
C ASP A 117 -2.88 -3.91 -2.85
N SER A 118 -3.38 -3.56 -1.67
CA SER A 118 -4.69 -2.89 -1.55
C SER A 118 -4.67 -1.48 -2.17
N ILE A 119 -3.58 -0.74 -2.00
CA ILE A 119 -3.42 0.60 -2.59
C ILE A 119 -3.26 0.51 -4.10
N ASP A 120 -2.49 -0.45 -4.62
CA ASP A 120 -2.32 -0.67 -6.06
C ASP A 120 -3.64 -1.14 -6.69
N ALA A 121 -4.39 -2.03 -6.04
CA ALA A 121 -5.71 -2.47 -6.51
C ALA A 121 -6.73 -1.31 -6.56
N VAL A 122 -6.70 -0.40 -5.58
CA VAL A 122 -7.51 0.83 -5.57
C VAL A 122 -7.01 1.82 -6.62
N THR A 123 -5.70 1.94 -6.86
CA THR A 123 -5.13 2.87 -7.85
C THR A 123 -5.38 2.39 -9.29
N ARG A 124 -5.28 1.08 -9.56
CA ARG A 124 -5.59 0.47 -10.87
C ARG A 124 -7.08 0.46 -11.19
N ARG A 125 -7.93 0.67 -10.18
CA ARG A 125 -9.35 0.96 -10.36
C ARG A 125 -9.59 2.42 -9.99
N PRO A 126 -9.33 3.40 -10.87
CA PRO A 126 -9.98 4.68 -10.71
C PRO A 126 -11.48 4.44 -10.91
N ALA A 127 -12.19 4.00 -9.86
CA ALA A 127 -13.61 4.17 -9.81
C ALA A 127 -13.80 5.68 -9.83
N THR A 128 -14.36 6.19 -10.93
CA THR A 128 -14.75 7.59 -10.94
C THR A 128 -15.71 7.81 -9.75
N ALA A 129 -15.81 9.04 -9.22
CA ALA A 129 -16.75 9.29 -8.13
C ALA A 129 -18.20 8.84 -8.46
N VAL A 130 -18.52 8.73 -9.75
CA VAL A 130 -19.77 8.18 -10.28
C VAL A 130 -19.83 6.66 -10.14
N ASP A 131 -18.77 5.92 -10.47
CA ASP A 131 -18.72 4.46 -10.31
C ASP A 131 -18.79 4.04 -8.84
N ALA A 132 -18.10 4.77 -7.97
CA ALA A 132 -18.15 4.56 -6.53
C ALA A 132 -19.57 4.76 -6.00
N GLN A 133 -20.23 5.86 -6.41
CA GLN A 133 -21.63 6.14 -6.07
C GLN A 133 -22.56 5.04 -6.59
N ARG A 134 -22.40 4.62 -7.86
CA ARG A 134 -23.23 3.57 -8.46
C ARG A 134 -23.15 2.27 -7.68
N ARG A 135 -21.94 1.88 -7.27
CA ARG A 135 -21.70 0.70 -6.44
C ARG A 135 -22.34 0.85 -5.07
N LEU A 136 -22.10 1.97 -4.38
CA LEU A 136 -22.55 2.20 -3.01
C LEU A 136 -24.08 2.33 -2.88
N LEU A 137 -24.74 2.87 -3.90
CA LEU A 137 -26.20 3.03 -3.94
C LEU A 137 -26.91 1.89 -4.67
N ASN A 138 -26.15 0.96 -5.27
CA ASN A 138 -26.65 -0.08 -6.15
C ASN A 138 -27.60 0.44 -7.25
N GLU A 139 -27.36 1.66 -7.74
CA GLU A 139 -28.21 2.34 -8.72
C GLU A 139 -27.42 3.42 -9.46
N ASN A 140 -27.79 3.65 -10.73
CA ASN A 140 -27.28 4.77 -11.51
C ASN A 140 -28.18 6.00 -11.31
N VAL A 141 -28.01 6.68 -10.17
CA VAL A 141 -28.76 7.90 -9.83
C VAL A 141 -27.85 9.12 -9.87
N VAL A 142 -28.39 10.26 -10.33
CA VAL A 142 -27.75 11.57 -10.18
C VAL A 142 -28.30 12.23 -8.91
N ILE A 143 -27.56 12.13 -7.80
CA ILE A 143 -28.02 12.58 -6.46
C ILE A 143 -28.50 14.04 -6.47
N SER A 144 -27.82 14.93 -7.21
CA SER A 144 -28.17 16.35 -7.27
C SER A 144 -29.57 16.62 -7.84
N SER A 145 -30.14 15.68 -8.60
CA SER A 145 -31.49 15.78 -9.18
C SER A 145 -32.50 14.81 -8.55
N ALA A 146 -32.11 14.03 -7.54
CA ALA A 146 -33.00 13.06 -6.89
C ALA A 146 -34.20 13.77 -6.23
N ARG A 147 -35.40 13.21 -6.34
CA ARG A 147 -36.62 13.73 -5.71
C ARG A 147 -36.55 13.56 -4.19
N ALA A 148 -37.27 14.41 -3.45
CA ALA A 148 -37.32 14.31 -2.00
C ALA A 148 -37.70 12.89 -1.54
N THR A 149 -38.76 12.34 -2.13
CA THR A 149 -39.29 10.99 -1.82
C THR A 149 -38.31 9.85 -2.12
N GLU A 150 -37.25 10.08 -2.91
CA GLU A 150 -36.24 9.06 -3.21
C GLU A 150 -35.12 9.03 -2.16
N LEU A 151 -34.93 10.13 -1.41
CA LEU A 151 -33.82 10.24 -0.48
C LEU A 151 -33.81 9.16 0.61
N PRO A 152 -34.92 8.86 1.32
CA PRO A 152 -34.92 7.83 2.36
C PRO A 152 -34.40 6.48 1.87
N ASP A 153 -34.74 6.09 0.65
CA ASP A 153 -34.28 4.84 0.03
C ASP A 153 -32.80 4.92 -0.37
N LEU A 154 -32.34 6.04 -0.92
CA LEU A 154 -30.92 6.23 -1.25
C LEU A 154 -30.02 6.18 -0.01
N TYR A 155 -30.42 6.81 1.10
CA TYR A 155 -29.73 6.66 2.38
C TYR A 155 -29.77 5.21 2.88
N GLY A 156 -30.92 4.54 2.73
CA GLY A 156 -31.11 3.14 3.10
C GLY A 156 -30.10 2.23 2.39
N ARG A 157 -29.98 2.36 1.06
CA ARG A 157 -29.05 1.56 0.25
C ARG A 157 -27.59 1.82 0.57
N LEU A 158 -27.20 3.09 0.76
CA LEU A 158 -25.85 3.43 1.20
C LEU A 158 -25.51 2.69 2.51
N LEU A 159 -26.43 2.71 3.47
CA LEU A 159 -26.20 2.13 4.77
C LEU A 159 -26.25 0.61 4.77
N GLU A 160 -27.14 0.00 3.99
CA GLU A 160 -27.18 -1.44 3.76
C GLU A 160 -25.85 -1.93 3.17
N HIS A 161 -25.39 -1.31 2.07
CA HIS A 161 -24.12 -1.65 1.47
C HIS A 161 -22.94 -1.41 2.43
N THR A 162 -23.00 -0.37 3.26
CA THR A 162 -21.99 -0.11 4.32
C THR A 162 -22.00 -1.23 5.36
N ARG A 163 -23.17 -1.63 5.88
CA ARG A 163 -23.27 -2.72 6.87
C ARG A 163 -22.67 -4.01 6.36
N ASP A 164 -22.97 -4.37 5.12
CA ASP A 164 -22.53 -5.64 4.53
C ASP A 164 -21.01 -5.69 4.31
N ASN A 165 -20.41 -4.55 3.97
CA ASN A 165 -19.03 -4.52 3.50
C ASN A 165 -18.04 -3.85 4.45
N ARG A 166 -18.48 -3.12 5.48
CA ARG A 166 -17.61 -2.32 6.37
C ARG A 166 -16.43 -3.07 6.99
N ARG A 167 -16.57 -4.38 7.22
CA ARG A 167 -15.51 -5.20 7.85
C ARG A 167 -14.31 -5.45 6.92
N GLN A 168 -14.53 -5.35 5.61
CA GLN A 168 -13.52 -5.58 4.56
C GLN A 168 -13.12 -4.30 3.83
N TRP A 169 -13.72 -3.16 4.17
CA TRP A 169 -13.45 -1.89 3.54
C TRP A 169 -12.08 -1.30 3.91
N SER A 170 -11.41 -0.77 2.89
CA SER A 170 -10.22 0.06 3.05
C SER A 170 -10.58 1.48 3.48
N GLN A 171 -9.58 2.29 3.86
CA GLN A 171 -9.77 3.72 4.11
C GLN A 171 -10.38 4.44 2.90
N ALA A 172 -9.99 4.05 1.69
CA ALA A 172 -10.49 4.65 0.45
C ALA A 172 -11.98 4.33 0.22
N ASP A 173 -12.43 3.13 0.60
CA ASP A 173 -13.86 2.77 0.56
C ASP A 173 -14.67 3.62 1.53
N TRP A 174 -14.19 3.82 2.76
CA TRP A 174 -14.81 4.71 3.74
C TRP A 174 -14.87 6.16 3.25
N SER A 175 -13.77 6.72 2.74
CA SER A 175 -13.79 8.06 2.13
C SER A 175 -14.78 8.19 0.98
N SER A 176 -14.87 7.16 0.12
CA SER A 176 -15.83 7.15 -0.99
C SER A 176 -17.27 7.15 -0.48
N ALA A 177 -17.58 6.35 0.55
CA ALA A 177 -18.89 6.31 1.17
C ALA A 177 -19.24 7.63 1.87
N SER A 178 -18.30 8.25 2.57
CA SER A 178 -18.47 9.56 3.21
C SER A 178 -18.73 10.68 2.19
N ALA A 179 -18.07 10.63 1.02
CA ALA A 179 -18.34 11.58 -0.07
C ALA A 179 -19.74 11.38 -0.68
N VAL A 180 -20.23 10.15 -0.80
CA VAL A 180 -21.61 9.88 -1.25
C VAL A 180 -22.61 10.37 -0.20
N LEU A 181 -22.36 10.11 1.10
CA LEU A 181 -23.18 10.64 2.19
C LEU A 181 -23.26 12.16 2.17
N GLU A 182 -22.14 12.85 1.93
CA GLU A 182 -22.10 14.31 1.84
C GLU A 182 -22.97 14.83 0.69
N LYS A 183 -22.90 14.20 -0.50
CA LYS A 183 -23.79 14.55 -1.62
C LYS A 183 -25.26 14.34 -1.29
N LEU A 184 -25.60 13.24 -0.62
CA LEU A 184 -26.97 12.99 -0.15
C LEU A 184 -27.41 14.03 0.87
N ASN A 185 -26.52 14.47 1.77
CA ASN A 185 -26.80 15.51 2.76
C ASN A 185 -27.05 16.85 2.07
N VAL A 186 -26.21 17.25 1.12
CA VAL A 186 -26.42 18.48 0.33
C VAL A 186 -27.78 18.44 -0.35
N ARG A 187 -28.13 17.33 -1.00
CA ARG A 187 -29.45 17.20 -1.64
C ARG A 187 -30.59 17.24 -0.62
N TYR A 188 -30.43 16.55 0.51
CA TYR A 188 -31.41 16.54 1.59
C TYR A 188 -31.70 17.95 2.09
N GLU A 189 -30.68 18.76 2.37
CA GLU A 189 -30.91 20.13 2.87
C GLU A 189 -31.66 21.01 1.85
N GLN A 190 -31.56 20.73 0.55
CA GLN A 190 -32.31 21.44 -0.50
C GLN A 190 -33.80 21.06 -0.55
N VAL A 191 -34.15 19.81 -0.20
CA VAL A 191 -35.51 19.27 -0.43
C VAL A 191 -36.21 18.77 0.84
N ARG A 192 -35.58 18.90 2.01
CA ARG A 192 -36.08 18.37 3.31
C ARG A 192 -37.47 18.87 3.67
N GLU A 193 -37.88 20.05 3.20
CA GLU A 193 -39.21 20.62 3.51
C GLU A 193 -40.34 19.92 2.75
N GLN A 194 -40.00 19.16 1.71
CA GLN A 194 -40.93 18.33 0.93
C GLN A 194 -41.10 16.93 1.53
N LEU A 195 -40.32 16.58 2.56
CA LEU A 195 -40.37 15.29 3.23
C LEU A 195 -41.37 15.30 4.39
N SER A 196 -42.01 14.16 4.62
CA SER A 196 -42.77 13.91 5.83
C SER A 196 -41.87 14.02 7.08
N LEU A 197 -42.47 14.18 8.27
CA LEU A 197 -41.69 14.15 9.50
C LEU A 197 -40.99 12.79 9.69
N ASP A 198 -41.69 11.70 9.40
CA ASP A 198 -41.17 10.33 9.53
C ASP A 198 -39.97 10.09 8.62
N ASP A 199 -40.03 10.54 7.36
CA ASP A 199 -38.92 10.41 6.42
C ASP A 199 -37.69 11.22 6.88
N ARG A 200 -37.90 12.42 7.40
CA ARG A 200 -36.80 13.24 7.95
C ARG A 200 -36.14 12.56 9.14
N VAL A 201 -36.93 12.01 10.07
CA VAL A 201 -36.42 11.25 11.22
C VAL A 201 -35.63 10.04 10.73
N ARG A 202 -36.19 9.27 9.81
CA ARG A 202 -35.52 8.10 9.20
C ARG A 202 -34.17 8.48 8.60
N VAL A 203 -34.10 9.53 7.78
CA VAL A 203 -32.85 10.01 7.19
C VAL A 203 -31.83 10.41 8.27
N ARG A 204 -32.25 11.14 9.32
CA ARG A 204 -31.36 11.51 10.44
C ARG A 204 -30.84 10.29 11.19
N SER A 205 -31.66 9.27 11.41
CA SER A 205 -31.22 8.00 12.02
C SER A 205 -30.17 7.29 11.17
N LEU A 206 -30.38 7.22 9.85
CA LEU A 206 -29.43 6.60 8.91
C LEU A 206 -28.08 7.35 8.87
N GLN A 207 -28.13 8.69 8.89
CA GLN A 207 -26.92 9.53 9.00
C GLN A 207 -26.16 9.26 10.31
N ALA A 208 -26.85 9.20 11.44
CA ALA A 208 -26.24 8.95 12.75
C ALA A 208 -25.60 7.57 12.82
N GLU A 209 -26.26 6.55 12.25
CA GLU A 209 -25.73 5.20 12.19
C GLU A 209 -24.46 5.14 11.35
N PHE A 210 -24.45 5.74 10.15
CA PHE A 210 -23.25 5.77 9.32
C PHE A 210 -22.05 6.36 10.08
N ARG A 211 -22.24 7.50 10.76
CA ARG A 211 -21.18 8.15 11.56
C ARG A 211 -20.71 7.28 12.73
N THR A 212 -21.61 6.49 13.31
CA THR A 212 -21.26 5.54 14.37
C THR A 212 -20.38 4.42 13.83
N LEU A 213 -20.73 3.88 12.66
CA LEU A 213 -19.95 2.83 11.99
C LEU A 213 -18.56 3.33 11.56
N GLU A 214 -18.48 4.55 11.02
CA GLU A 214 -17.23 5.21 10.64
C GLU A 214 -16.30 5.37 11.86
N LYS A 215 -16.81 5.96 12.95
CA LYS A 215 -16.03 6.16 14.19
C LYS A 215 -15.58 4.84 14.84
N ALA A 216 -16.43 3.81 14.83
CA ALA A 216 -16.08 2.51 15.40
C ALA A 216 -14.89 1.88 14.66
N ARG A 217 -14.77 2.13 13.36
CA ARG A 217 -13.60 1.71 12.57
C ARG A 217 -12.36 2.53 12.93
N ASP A 218 -12.48 3.84 13.08
CA ASP A 218 -11.32 4.70 13.42
C ASP A 218 -10.71 4.30 14.78
N VAL A 219 -11.55 3.97 15.76
CA VAL A 219 -11.10 3.46 17.07
C VAL A 219 -10.38 2.11 16.92
N LYS A 220 -10.89 1.21 16.08
CA LYS A 220 -10.26 -0.09 15.84
C LYS A 220 -8.86 0.07 15.23
N ASP A 221 -8.66 1.03 14.33
CA ASP A 221 -7.36 1.27 13.71
C ASP A 221 -6.35 1.80 14.75
N ILE A 222 -6.78 2.73 15.62
CA ILE A 222 -5.94 3.27 16.71
C ILE A 222 -5.53 2.17 17.71
N VAL A 223 -6.43 1.25 18.05
CA VAL A 223 -6.14 0.17 19.01
C VAL A 223 -5.19 -0.88 18.42
N ASN A 224 -5.27 -1.16 17.12
CA ASN A 224 -4.37 -2.10 16.45
C ASN A 224 -2.98 -1.54 16.10
N GLU A 225 -2.79 -0.22 16.26
CA GLU A 225 -1.51 0.47 16.04
C GLU A 225 -0.68 0.60 17.34
N LYS A 226 -1.21 0.18 18.49
CA LYS A 226 -0.51 0.08 19.78
C LYS A 226 -0.11 -1.37 20.09
#